data_AF-A0A5C5ZH83-F1
#
_entry.id   AF-A0A5C5ZH83-F1
#
_cell.length_a   1.000
_cell.length_b   1.000
_cell.length_c   1.000
_cell.angle_alpha   90.00
_cell.angle_beta   90.00
_cell.angle_gamma   90.00
#
_symmetry.space_group_name_H-M   'P 1'
#
loop_
_entity.id
_entity.type
_entity.pdbx_description
1 polymer ?
#
loop_
_entity_poly.entity_id
_entity_poly.type
_entity_poly.pdbx_seq_one_letter_code
_entity_poly.pdbx_strand_id
1 'polypeptide(L)'
;MKILATMLGYVAFATVLTGAACLGYLWQTDRLNDEKVFRIVAMLHDVDLEKVNYEEMSSDIDTPEEELSLDQIEYHRAIAARNFEVKQEALDRGRHEFDHLLSQLTAARERFDNMARELEEKIKQESAEASDESVANVVRYYESIKADTAKDLLLRMYDEEMGREKVIRLMNKMQANKLKKILLQFRTPDELDKLHEINELLLQGGPQKDVYDQALEQLKRKDS
;
A
#
# COMPACT_ATOMS: atom_id res chain seq x y z
N MET A 1 11.68 21.23 -28.27
CA MET A 1 10.52 20.32 -28.14
C MET A 1 10.21 19.91 -26.69
N LYS A 2 11.20 19.56 -25.84
CA LYS A 2 10.92 19.15 -24.44
C LYS A 2 10.21 20.23 -23.59
N ILE A 3 10.62 21.49 -23.68
CA ILE A 3 10.06 22.60 -22.87
C ILE A 3 8.59 22.90 -23.22
N LEU A 4 8.20 22.75 -24.48
CA LEU A 4 6.82 22.93 -24.94
C LEU A 4 5.89 21.85 -24.38
N ALA A 5 6.35 20.60 -24.32
CA ALA A 5 5.59 19.49 -23.73
C ALA A 5 5.41 19.67 -22.22
N THR A 6 6.42 20.17 -21.51
CA THR A 6 6.31 20.42 -20.07
C THR A 6 5.32 21.56 -19.76
N MET A 7 5.33 22.64 -20.55
CA MET A 7 4.39 23.75 -20.39
C MET A 7 2.94 23.31 -20.65
N LEU A 8 2.71 22.49 -21.69
CA LEU A 8 1.37 21.95 -21.96
C LEU A 8 0.88 21.06 -20.81
N GLY A 9 1.78 20.24 -20.23
CA GLY A 9 1.48 19.42 -19.07
C GLY A 9 1.09 20.22 -17.83
N TYR A 10 1.81 21.31 -17.54
CA TYR A 10 1.47 22.20 -16.42
C TYR A 10 0.13 22.92 -16.61
N VAL A 11 -0.17 23.37 -17.84
CA VAL A 11 -1.46 24.01 -18.14
C VAL A 11 -2.61 23.02 -18.00
N ALA A 12 -2.45 21.78 -18.49
CA ALA A 12 -3.46 20.73 -18.34
C ALA A 12 -3.68 20.34 -16.87
N PHE A 13 -2.60 20.28 -16.07
CA PHE A 13 -2.73 20.00 -14.64
C PHE A 13 -3.43 21.15 -13.90
N ALA A 14 -3.12 22.41 -14.25
CA ALA A 14 -3.74 23.58 -13.65
C ALA A 14 -5.24 23.69 -13.96
N THR A 15 -5.68 23.34 -15.18
CA THR A 15 -7.10 23.36 -15.53
C THR A 15 -7.90 22.30 -14.79
N VAL A 16 -7.35 21.08 -14.65
CA VAL A 16 -7.98 20.02 -13.87
C VAL A 16 -8.08 20.39 -12.39
N LEU A 17 -7.00 20.94 -11.81
CA LEU A 17 -6.98 21.38 -10.42
C LEU A 17 -8.01 22.50 -10.16
N THR A 18 -8.13 23.43 -11.09
CA THR A 18 -9.11 24.53 -11.02
C THR A 18 -10.54 24.00 -11.10
N GLY A 19 -10.80 23.02 -11.98
CA GLY A 19 -12.11 22.37 -12.08
C GLY A 19 -12.50 21.65 -10.79
N ALA A 20 -11.58 20.88 -10.20
CA ALA A 20 -11.80 20.19 -8.94
C ALA A 20 -12.05 21.16 -7.77
N ALA A 21 -11.29 22.26 -7.69
CA ALA A 21 -11.49 23.29 -6.68
C ALA A 21 -12.83 24.01 -6.84
N CYS A 22 -13.28 24.27 -8.07
CA CYS A 22 -14.56 24.90 -8.34
C CYS A 22 -15.73 23.99 -7.94
N LEU A 23 -15.64 22.69 -8.24
CA LEU A 23 -16.61 21.68 -7.79
C LEU A 23 -16.65 21.57 -6.26
N GLY A 24 -15.49 21.52 -5.61
CA GLY A 24 -15.41 21.51 -4.14
C GLY A 24 -16.03 22.74 -3.51
N TYR A 25 -15.79 23.93 -4.08
CA TYR A 25 -16.39 25.19 -3.62
C TYR A 25 -17.92 25.19 -3.77
N LEU A 26 -18.44 24.68 -4.90
CA LEU A 26 -19.88 24.57 -5.14
C LEU A 26 -20.57 23.60 -4.17
N TRP A 27 -19.89 22.51 -3.79
CA TRP A 27 -20.37 21.56 -2.79
C TRP A 27 -20.38 22.17 -1.39
N GLN A 28 -19.33 22.90 -1.00
CA GLN A 28 -19.25 23.53 0.31
C GLN A 28 -20.23 24.69 0.50
N THR A 29 -20.71 25.31 -0.58
CA THR A 29 -21.65 26.44 -0.53
C THR A 29 -23.13 26.00 -0.51
N ASP A 30 -23.43 24.69 -0.36
CA ASP A 30 -24.80 24.12 -0.33
C ASP A 30 -25.70 24.52 -1.51
N ARG A 31 -25.11 24.98 -2.63
CA ARG A 31 -25.87 25.36 -3.85
C ARG A 31 -26.18 24.17 -4.76
N LEU A 32 -25.62 23.01 -4.47
CA LEU A 32 -25.93 21.73 -5.10
C LEU A 32 -27.03 21.04 -4.29
N ASN A 33 -28.25 21.58 -4.39
CA ASN A 33 -29.44 20.91 -3.89
C ASN A 33 -29.70 19.64 -4.73
N ASP A 34 -30.10 18.53 -4.12
CA ASP A 34 -30.30 17.22 -4.78
C ASP A 34 -31.20 17.33 -6.02
N GLU A 35 -32.16 18.25 -5.99
CA GLU A 35 -33.05 18.56 -7.11
C GLU A 35 -32.31 19.04 -8.38
N LYS A 36 -31.22 19.81 -8.23
CA LYS A 36 -30.43 20.31 -9.38
C LYS A 36 -29.50 19.25 -9.94
N VAL A 37 -28.93 18.41 -9.07
CA VAL A 37 -28.11 17.26 -9.49
C VAL A 37 -29.01 16.26 -10.22
N PHE A 38 -30.20 15.98 -9.68
CA PHE A 38 -31.20 15.13 -10.32
C PHE A 38 -31.65 15.71 -11.66
N ARG A 39 -31.89 17.02 -11.77
CA ARG A 39 -32.25 17.67 -13.04
C ARG A 39 -31.13 17.57 -14.09
N ILE A 40 -29.86 17.70 -13.69
CA ILE A 40 -28.71 17.55 -14.61
C ILE A 40 -28.59 16.09 -15.08
N VAL A 41 -28.76 15.12 -14.17
CA VAL A 41 -28.72 13.69 -14.51
C VAL A 41 -29.92 13.28 -15.38
N ALA A 42 -31.12 13.79 -15.08
CA ALA A 42 -32.34 13.55 -15.85
C ALA A 42 -32.26 14.14 -17.26
N MET A 43 -31.66 15.33 -17.40
CA MET A 43 -31.43 15.96 -18.71
C MET A 43 -30.35 15.21 -19.52
N LEU A 44 -29.36 14.62 -18.85
CA LEU A 44 -28.37 13.73 -19.49
C LEU A 44 -28.98 12.40 -19.94
N HIS A 45 -30.00 11.92 -19.22
CA HIS A 45 -30.75 10.70 -19.53
C HIS A 45 -31.97 10.92 -20.44
N ASP A 46 -32.20 12.16 -20.91
CA ASP A 46 -33.33 12.55 -21.79
C ASP A 46 -34.71 12.17 -21.23
N VAL A 47 -34.88 12.26 -19.90
CA VAL A 47 -36.15 11.96 -19.22
C VAL A 47 -36.94 13.24 -19.01
N ASP A 48 -38.04 13.36 -19.75
CA ASP A 48 -38.95 14.51 -19.74
C ASP A 48 -39.86 14.47 -18.49
N LEU A 49 -39.44 15.13 -17.41
CA LEU A 49 -40.12 15.12 -16.11
C LEU A 49 -41.53 15.73 -16.12
N GLU A 50 -41.91 16.49 -17.16
CA GLU A 50 -43.26 17.04 -17.28
C GLU A 50 -44.32 15.95 -17.55
N LYS A 51 -43.97 14.84 -18.23
CA LYS A 51 -44.95 13.80 -18.58
C LYS A 51 -45.39 12.95 -17.39
N VAL A 52 -44.50 12.75 -16.41
CA VAL A 52 -44.77 11.91 -15.23
C VAL A 52 -45.86 12.52 -14.33
N ASN A 53 -45.94 13.85 -14.26
CA ASN A 53 -46.91 14.54 -13.42
C ASN A 53 -48.34 14.56 -14.01
N TYR A 54 -48.48 14.39 -15.33
CA TYR A 54 -49.80 14.33 -15.98
C TYR A 54 -50.44 12.94 -15.89
N GLU A 55 -49.65 11.87 -15.79
CA GLU A 55 -50.20 10.50 -15.71
C GLU A 55 -50.81 10.20 -14.33
N GLU A 56 -50.26 10.74 -13.23
CA GLU A 56 -50.80 10.53 -11.88
C GLU A 56 -52.15 11.24 -11.61
N MET A 57 -52.50 12.29 -12.36
CA MET A 57 -53.76 13.03 -12.13
C MET A 57 -54.97 12.51 -12.94
N SER A 58 -54.82 11.50 -13.79
CA SER A 58 -55.87 11.12 -14.77
C SER A 58 -56.60 9.79 -14.52
N SER A 59 -56.31 9.07 -13.44
CA SER A 59 -56.82 7.71 -13.21
C SER A 59 -57.99 7.57 -12.23
N ASP A 60 -58.54 8.66 -11.69
CA ASP A 60 -59.59 8.61 -10.67
C ASP A 60 -61.02 8.66 -11.27
N ILE A 61 -61.32 7.77 -12.24
CA ILE A 61 -62.69 7.52 -12.71
C ILE A 61 -63.23 6.27 -12.00
N ASP A 62 -64.03 6.54 -10.98
CA ASP A 62 -64.79 5.60 -10.14
C ASP A 62 -65.69 4.71 -11.01
N THR A 63 -65.18 3.53 -11.36
CA THR A 63 -65.90 2.47 -12.07
C THR A 63 -66.07 1.33 -11.05
N PRO A 64 -67.29 0.84 -10.76
CA PRO A 64 -67.46 -0.25 -9.82
C PRO A 64 -66.69 -1.49 -10.28
N GLU A 65 -65.94 -2.12 -9.37
CA GLU A 65 -65.13 -3.31 -9.65
C GLU A 65 -66.03 -4.41 -10.27
N GLU A 66 -65.78 -4.77 -11.53
CA GLU A 66 -66.39 -5.96 -12.12
C GLU A 66 -65.96 -7.18 -11.28
N GLU A 67 -66.92 -7.88 -10.67
CA GLU A 67 -66.63 -9.08 -9.89
C GLU A 67 -66.02 -10.16 -10.81
N LEU A 68 -64.73 -10.42 -10.64
CA LEU A 68 -63.98 -11.42 -11.41
C LEU A 68 -64.65 -12.79 -11.34
N SER A 69 -64.79 -13.45 -12.48
CA SER A 69 -65.30 -14.83 -12.50
C SER A 69 -64.29 -15.79 -11.85
N LEU A 70 -64.77 -16.91 -11.30
CA LEU A 70 -63.90 -17.90 -10.64
C LEU A 70 -62.77 -18.37 -11.55
N ASP A 71 -63.04 -18.58 -12.84
CA ASP A 71 -62.05 -18.98 -13.84
C ASP A 71 -60.96 -17.92 -14.06
N GLN A 72 -61.33 -16.62 -14.03
CA GLN A 72 -60.36 -15.53 -14.11
C GLN A 72 -59.47 -15.47 -12.87
N ILE A 73 -60.04 -15.70 -11.68
CA ILE A 73 -59.28 -15.75 -10.43
C ILE A 73 -58.26 -16.89 -10.45
N GLU A 74 -58.65 -18.08 -10.91
CA GLU A 74 -57.75 -19.23 -11.05
C GLU A 74 -56.63 -18.96 -12.05
N TYR A 75 -56.95 -18.36 -13.19
CA TYR A 75 -55.97 -17.95 -14.19
C TYR A 75 -54.95 -16.93 -13.64
N HIS A 76 -55.42 -15.90 -12.93
CA HIS A 76 -54.55 -14.90 -12.30
C HIS A 76 -53.66 -15.51 -11.21
N ARG A 77 -54.20 -16.44 -10.40
CA ARG A 77 -53.40 -17.19 -9.40
C ARG A 77 -52.33 -18.05 -10.06
N ALA A 78 -52.64 -18.72 -11.17
CA ALA A 78 -51.67 -19.52 -11.91
C ALA A 78 -50.52 -18.67 -12.49
N ILE A 79 -50.83 -17.49 -13.04
CA ILE A 79 -49.81 -16.55 -13.51
C ILE A 79 -48.96 -16.03 -12.35
N ALA A 80 -49.57 -15.65 -11.23
CA ALA A 80 -48.86 -15.15 -10.06
C ALA A 80 -47.91 -16.22 -9.49
N ALA A 81 -48.36 -17.47 -9.41
CA ALA A 81 -47.54 -18.60 -8.97
C ALA A 81 -46.33 -18.82 -9.90
N ARG A 82 -46.54 -18.80 -11.22
CA ARG A 82 -45.46 -18.93 -12.19
C ARG A 82 -44.46 -17.77 -12.11
N ASN A 83 -44.94 -16.54 -11.94
CA ASN A 83 -44.08 -15.38 -11.76
C ASN A 83 -43.26 -15.47 -10.46
N PHE A 84 -43.83 -16.03 -9.40
CA PHE A 84 -43.12 -16.28 -8.15
C PHE A 84 -42.03 -17.33 -8.32
N GLU A 85 -42.31 -18.45 -9.01
CA GLU A 85 -41.34 -19.50 -9.32
C GLU A 85 -40.15 -18.94 -10.12
N VAL A 86 -40.41 -18.15 -11.17
CA VAL A 86 -39.36 -17.52 -11.97
C VAL A 86 -38.50 -16.57 -11.13
N LYS A 87 -39.11 -15.80 -10.22
CA LYS A 87 -38.37 -14.92 -9.30
C LYS A 87 -37.49 -15.73 -8.34
N GLN A 88 -38.00 -16.84 -7.81
CA GLN A 88 -37.25 -17.70 -6.91
C GLN A 88 -36.04 -18.31 -7.63
N GLU A 89 -36.23 -18.83 -8.85
CA GLU A 89 -35.14 -19.37 -9.66
C GLU A 89 -34.11 -18.30 -10.03
N ALA A 90 -34.54 -17.07 -10.31
CA ALA A 90 -33.62 -15.95 -10.55
C ALA A 90 -32.80 -15.59 -9.31
N LEU A 91 -33.41 -15.59 -8.12
CA LEU A 91 -32.71 -15.34 -6.85
C LEU A 91 -31.72 -16.46 -6.53
N ASP A 92 -32.11 -17.72 -6.72
CA ASP A 92 -31.22 -18.86 -6.49
C ASP A 92 -30.03 -18.85 -7.44
N ARG A 93 -30.25 -18.55 -8.73
CA ARG A 93 -29.14 -18.36 -9.69
C ARG A 93 -28.24 -17.20 -9.30
N GLY A 94 -28.81 -16.06 -8.90
CA GLY A 94 -28.05 -14.91 -8.44
C GLY A 94 -27.20 -15.22 -7.21
N ARG A 95 -27.73 -15.99 -6.26
CA ARG A 95 -27.00 -16.47 -5.09
C ARG A 95 -25.83 -17.37 -5.48
N HIS A 96 -26.06 -18.35 -6.36
CA HIS A 96 -25.00 -19.25 -6.81
C HIS A 96 -23.88 -18.50 -7.54
N GLU A 97 -24.22 -17.51 -8.37
CA GLU A 97 -23.21 -16.69 -9.05
C GLU A 97 -22.42 -15.84 -8.04
N PHE A 98 -23.10 -15.24 -7.06
CA PHE A 98 -22.43 -14.48 -6.01
C PHE A 98 -21.47 -15.34 -5.18
N ASP A 99 -21.89 -16.52 -4.77
CA ASP A 99 -21.06 -17.47 -4.01
C ASP A 99 -19.83 -17.90 -4.83
N HIS A 100 -20.01 -18.13 -6.13
CA HIS A 100 -18.92 -18.45 -7.05
C HIS A 100 -17.92 -17.29 -7.18
N LEU A 101 -18.39 -16.07 -7.40
CA LEU A 101 -17.54 -14.88 -7.48
C LEU A 101 -16.80 -14.61 -6.17
N LEU A 102 -17.47 -14.78 -5.03
CA LEU A 102 -16.85 -14.64 -3.72
C LEU A 102 -15.73 -15.67 -3.52
N SER A 103 -15.98 -16.93 -3.88
CA SER A 103 -14.96 -17.99 -3.83
C SER A 103 -13.76 -17.68 -4.71
N GLN A 104 -13.99 -17.16 -5.92
CA GLN A 104 -12.90 -16.77 -6.83
C GLN A 104 -12.11 -15.60 -6.26
N LEU A 105 -12.78 -14.59 -5.70
CA LEU A 105 -12.13 -13.43 -5.10
C LEU A 105 -11.28 -13.83 -3.89
N THR A 106 -11.81 -14.67 -3.01
CA THR A 106 -11.07 -15.20 -1.85
C THR A 106 -9.86 -15.99 -2.30
N ALA A 107 -10.00 -16.89 -3.28
CA ALA A 107 -8.87 -17.65 -3.82
C ALA A 107 -7.83 -16.74 -4.49
N ALA A 108 -8.25 -15.71 -5.22
CA ALA A 108 -7.34 -14.72 -5.81
C ALA A 108 -6.59 -13.95 -4.74
N ARG A 109 -7.28 -13.48 -3.70
CA ARG A 109 -6.69 -12.78 -2.57
C ARG A 109 -5.65 -13.64 -1.84
N GLU A 110 -5.99 -14.89 -1.52
CA GLU A 110 -5.05 -15.81 -0.89
C GLU A 110 -3.80 -16.03 -1.73
N ARG A 111 -3.93 -16.14 -3.06
CA ARG A 111 -2.78 -16.24 -3.97
C ARG A 111 -1.91 -14.99 -3.93
N PHE A 112 -2.51 -13.80 -3.95
CA PHE A 112 -1.77 -12.54 -3.84
C PHE A 112 -1.05 -12.43 -2.48
N ASP A 113 -1.73 -12.76 -1.39
CA ASP A 113 -1.16 -12.71 -0.04
C ASP A 113 -0.01 -13.72 0.14
N ASN A 114 -0.11 -14.90 -0.49
CA ASN A 114 0.98 -15.87 -0.54
C ASN A 114 2.16 -15.35 -1.38
N MET A 115 1.90 -14.83 -2.58
CA MET A 115 2.93 -14.28 -3.46
C MET A 115 3.66 -13.09 -2.82
N ALA A 116 2.94 -12.21 -2.14
CA ALA A 116 3.51 -11.08 -1.42
C ALA A 116 4.45 -11.54 -0.32
N ARG A 117 4.05 -12.55 0.46
CA ARG A 117 4.89 -13.15 1.51
C ARG A 117 6.14 -13.81 0.94
N GLU A 118 6.00 -14.62 -0.11
CA GLU A 118 7.15 -15.26 -0.78
C GLU A 118 8.12 -14.22 -1.35
N LEU A 119 7.62 -13.15 -1.94
CA LEU A 119 8.44 -12.07 -2.46
C LEU A 119 9.18 -11.33 -1.33
N GLU A 120 8.48 -11.03 -0.24
CA GLU A 120 9.08 -10.38 0.93
C GLU A 120 10.20 -11.25 1.53
N GLU A 121 9.97 -12.56 1.66
CA GLU A 121 10.97 -13.51 2.13
C GLU A 121 12.17 -13.59 1.20
N LYS A 122 11.96 -13.67 -0.12
CA LYS A 122 13.04 -13.66 -1.11
C LYS A 122 13.84 -12.37 -1.07
N ILE A 123 13.19 -11.20 -1.02
CA ILE A 123 13.88 -9.91 -0.92
C ILE A 123 14.69 -9.84 0.37
N LYS A 124 14.13 -10.28 1.51
CA LYS A 124 14.87 -10.34 2.79
C LYS A 124 16.09 -11.25 2.69
N GLN A 125 15.94 -12.44 2.14
CA GLN A 125 17.04 -13.38 1.96
C GLN A 125 18.12 -12.83 1.02
N GLU A 126 17.75 -12.41 -0.19
CA GLU A 126 18.70 -11.88 -1.17
C GLU A 126 19.40 -10.60 -0.67
N SER A 127 18.68 -9.72 0.02
CA SER A 127 19.27 -8.51 0.59
C SER A 127 20.25 -8.82 1.73
N ALA A 128 19.94 -9.81 2.58
CA ALA A 128 20.84 -10.25 3.65
C ALA A 128 22.10 -10.92 3.07
N GLU A 129 21.92 -11.80 2.08
CA GLU A 129 23.03 -12.48 1.38
C GLU A 129 23.92 -11.48 0.63
N ALA A 130 23.33 -10.54 -0.13
CA ALA A 130 24.08 -9.51 -0.84
C ALA A 130 24.78 -8.52 0.13
N SER A 131 24.15 -8.19 1.25
CA SER A 131 24.77 -7.37 2.30
C SER A 131 25.96 -8.10 2.94
N ASP A 132 25.81 -9.39 3.25
CA ASP A 132 26.89 -10.17 3.83
C ASP A 132 28.03 -10.43 2.85
N GLU A 133 27.73 -10.68 1.57
CA GLU A 133 28.73 -10.85 0.52
C GLU A 133 29.48 -9.54 0.24
N SER A 134 28.78 -8.41 0.16
CA SER A 134 29.42 -7.10 -0.03
C SER A 134 30.33 -6.74 1.14
N VAL A 135 29.89 -6.98 2.39
CA VAL A 135 30.74 -6.83 3.59
C VAL A 135 31.96 -7.76 3.51
N ALA A 136 31.77 -9.03 3.12
CA ALA A 136 32.88 -9.98 2.99
C ALA A 136 33.89 -9.54 1.92
N ASN A 137 33.43 -8.99 0.80
CA ASN A 137 34.30 -8.47 -0.26
C ASN A 137 35.12 -7.27 0.22
N VAL A 138 34.50 -6.35 0.97
CA VAL A 138 35.23 -5.22 1.59
C VAL A 138 36.25 -5.76 2.59
N VAL A 139 35.91 -6.72 3.44
CA VAL A 139 36.87 -7.34 4.37
C VAL A 139 38.06 -7.94 3.62
N ARG A 140 37.82 -8.72 2.55
CA ARG A 140 38.90 -9.30 1.73
C ARG A 140 39.81 -8.21 1.14
N TYR A 141 39.22 -7.11 0.67
CA TYR A 141 39.99 -5.95 0.20
C TYR A 141 40.89 -5.39 1.31
N TYR A 142 40.33 -5.10 2.49
CA TYR A 142 41.08 -4.58 3.65
C TYR A 142 42.17 -5.54 4.14
N GLU A 143 41.96 -6.85 4.04
CA GLU A 143 42.96 -7.87 4.42
C GLU A 143 44.11 -8.02 3.41
N SER A 144 43.86 -7.63 2.16
CA SER A 144 44.84 -7.71 1.06
C SER A 144 45.78 -6.51 0.99
N ILE A 145 45.34 -5.35 1.47
CA ILE A 145 46.15 -4.12 1.47
C ILE A 145 47.10 -4.07 2.68
N LYS A 146 47.99 -3.06 2.69
CA LYS A 146 48.91 -2.85 3.82
C LYS A 146 48.16 -2.35 5.05
N ALA A 147 48.67 -2.71 6.23
CA ALA A 147 48.01 -2.45 7.51
C ALA A 147 47.88 -0.95 7.85
N ASP A 148 48.85 -0.14 7.43
CA ASP A 148 48.86 1.32 7.57
C ASP A 148 47.76 1.97 6.70
N THR A 149 47.66 1.55 5.44
CA THR A 149 46.62 2.02 4.52
C THR A 149 45.23 1.60 4.98
N ALA A 150 45.09 0.37 5.45
CA ALA A 150 43.82 -0.13 6.01
C ALA A 150 43.37 0.70 7.22
N LYS A 151 44.29 1.05 8.13
CA LYS A 151 44.02 1.95 9.27
C LYS A 151 43.49 3.30 8.79
N ASP A 152 44.17 3.94 7.84
CA ASP A 152 43.75 5.25 7.32
C ASP A 152 42.35 5.21 6.69
N LEU A 153 42.02 4.13 5.97
CA LEU A 153 40.68 3.95 5.40
C LEU A 153 39.61 3.72 6.47
N LEU A 154 39.90 2.94 7.52
CA LEU A 154 38.98 2.75 8.65
C LEU A 154 38.72 4.06 9.39
N LEU A 155 39.75 4.89 9.60
CA LEU A 155 39.60 6.19 10.24
C LEU A 155 38.77 7.17 9.40
N ARG A 156 38.97 7.19 8.08
CA ARG A 156 38.11 7.98 7.18
C ARG A 156 36.65 7.53 7.25
N MET A 157 36.43 6.22 7.26
CA MET A 157 35.08 5.66 7.40
C MET A 157 34.48 5.98 8.77
N TYR A 158 35.28 6.00 9.83
CA TYR A 158 34.85 6.34 11.19
C TYR A 158 34.22 7.74 11.27
N ASP A 159 34.79 8.68 10.54
CA ASP A 159 34.36 10.09 10.54
C ASP A 159 33.09 10.34 9.69
N GLU A 160 32.57 9.33 8.97
CA GLU A 160 31.31 9.41 8.23
C GLU A 160 30.06 9.28 9.12
N GLU A 161 28.91 9.73 8.61
CA GLU A 161 27.60 9.45 9.22
C GLU A 161 27.35 7.92 9.21
N MET A 162 27.04 7.35 10.39
CA MET A 162 26.98 5.89 10.64
C MET A 162 28.31 5.15 10.43
N GLY A 163 29.43 5.87 10.37
CA GLY A 163 30.76 5.32 10.11
C GLY A 163 31.25 4.33 11.16
N ARG A 164 30.99 4.63 12.43
CA ARG A 164 31.38 3.83 13.60
C ARG A 164 30.85 2.39 13.52
N GLU A 165 29.57 2.26 13.17
CA GLU A 165 28.89 0.96 13.05
C GLU A 165 29.45 0.10 11.90
N LYS A 166 29.75 0.74 10.76
CA LYS A 166 30.33 0.08 9.59
C LYS A 166 31.72 -0.46 9.91
N VAL A 167 32.55 0.33 10.59
CA VAL A 167 33.89 -0.08 11.02
C VAL A 167 33.83 -1.30 11.95
N ILE A 168 32.93 -1.28 12.94
CA ILE A 168 32.71 -2.41 13.85
C ILE A 168 32.29 -3.67 13.07
N ARG A 169 31.34 -3.55 12.14
CA ARG A 169 30.87 -4.66 11.31
C ARG A 169 32.00 -5.28 10.48
N LEU A 170 32.87 -4.45 9.90
CA LEU A 170 34.02 -4.90 9.12
C LEU A 170 35.08 -5.56 10.01
N MET A 171 35.42 -4.97 11.15
CA MET A 171 36.42 -5.50 12.07
C MET A 171 36.02 -6.88 12.63
N ASN A 172 34.74 -7.07 12.97
CA ASN A 172 34.22 -8.35 13.48
C ASN A 172 34.30 -9.50 12.46
N LYS A 173 34.19 -9.21 11.16
CA LYS A 173 34.28 -10.23 10.10
C LYS A 173 35.71 -10.45 9.60
N MET A 174 36.68 -9.69 10.08
CA MET A 174 38.09 -9.78 9.65
C MET A 174 38.85 -10.89 10.40
N GLN A 175 39.84 -11.48 9.73
CA GLN A 175 40.77 -12.43 10.33
C GLN A 175 41.58 -11.78 11.45
N ALA A 176 41.56 -12.40 12.65
CA ALA A 176 42.21 -11.87 13.85
C ALA A 176 43.68 -11.47 13.66
N ASN A 177 44.44 -12.24 12.87
CA ASN A 177 45.86 -11.97 12.59
C ASN A 177 46.07 -10.71 11.74
N LYS A 178 45.15 -10.42 10.81
CA LYS A 178 45.19 -9.23 9.95
C LYS A 178 44.70 -8.01 10.71
N LEU A 179 43.58 -8.16 11.42
CA LEU A 179 43.04 -7.13 12.31
C LEU A 179 44.09 -6.67 13.33
N LYS A 180 44.76 -7.61 14.01
CA LYS A 180 45.86 -7.29 14.95
C LYS A 180 46.94 -6.41 14.32
N LYS A 181 47.35 -6.70 13.08
CA LYS A 181 48.38 -5.93 12.38
C LYS A 181 47.93 -4.50 12.08
N ILE A 182 46.64 -4.31 11.77
CA ILE A 182 46.02 -3.01 11.53
C ILE A 182 45.91 -2.22 12.83
N LEU A 183 45.43 -2.85 13.91
CA LEU A 183 45.31 -2.25 15.23
C LEU A 183 46.64 -1.74 15.78
N LEU A 184 47.75 -2.44 15.50
CA LEU A 184 49.10 -2.00 15.89
C LEU A 184 49.60 -0.74 15.14
N GLN A 185 48.89 -0.28 14.10
CA GLN A 185 49.23 0.95 13.38
C GLN A 185 48.57 2.20 13.99
N PHE A 186 47.59 2.07 14.88
CA PHE A 186 47.02 3.18 15.63
C PHE A 186 48.06 3.61 16.67
N ARG A 187 48.62 4.83 16.53
CA ARG A 187 49.77 5.30 17.32
C ARG A 187 49.59 6.68 17.90
N THR A 188 48.77 7.53 17.29
CA THR A 188 48.56 8.88 17.82
C THR A 188 47.55 8.84 18.97
N PRO A 189 47.59 9.80 19.91
CA PRO A 189 46.60 9.87 20.99
C PRO A 189 45.15 9.92 20.47
N ASP A 190 44.88 10.74 19.46
CA ASP A 190 43.56 10.86 18.82
C ASP A 190 43.09 9.54 18.18
N GLU A 191 43.99 8.81 17.52
CA GLU A 191 43.70 7.49 16.95
C GLU A 191 43.35 6.46 18.03
N LEU A 192 44.05 6.51 19.17
CA LEU A 192 43.82 5.59 20.30
C LEU A 192 42.48 5.87 20.99
N ASP A 193 42.09 7.14 21.10
CA ASP A 193 40.79 7.55 21.64
C ASP A 193 39.64 7.02 20.74
N LYS A 194 39.76 7.18 19.42
CA LYS A 194 38.80 6.61 18.46
C LYS A 194 38.74 5.09 18.53
N LEU A 195 39.89 4.43 18.68
CA LEU A 195 39.94 2.98 18.85
C LEU A 195 39.29 2.53 20.17
N HIS A 196 39.43 3.32 21.23
CA HIS A 196 38.78 3.06 22.51
C HIS A 196 37.26 3.14 22.38
N GLU A 197 36.71 4.18 21.72
CA GLU A 197 35.28 4.28 21.44
C GLU A 197 34.75 3.07 20.65
N ILE A 198 35.48 2.62 19.61
CA ILE A 198 35.12 1.43 18.84
C ILE A 198 35.06 0.18 19.74
N ASN A 199 36.03 0.02 20.65
CA ASN A 199 36.06 -1.11 21.57
C ASN A 199 34.95 -1.06 22.62
N GLU A 200 34.60 0.12 23.14
CA GLU A 200 33.45 0.26 24.05
C GLU A 200 32.15 -0.13 23.35
N LEU A 201 31.94 0.33 22.12
CA LEU A 201 30.77 -0.04 21.31
C LEU A 201 30.72 -1.55 21.02
N LEU A 202 31.87 -2.18 20.77
CA LEU A 202 31.98 -3.64 20.64
C LEU A 202 31.58 -4.37 21.93
N LEU A 203 32.02 -3.89 23.10
CA LEU A 203 31.69 -4.47 24.39
C LEU A 203 30.22 -4.30 24.77
N GLN A 204 29.59 -3.22 24.32
CA GLN A 204 28.17 -2.96 24.56
C GLN A 204 27.25 -3.85 23.70
N GLY A 205 27.78 -4.66 22.78
CA GLY A 205 27.02 -5.55 21.90
C GLY A 205 26.90 -5.04 20.46
N GLY A 206 27.57 -3.93 20.14
CA GLY A 206 27.54 -3.30 18.83
C GLY A 206 26.16 -2.71 18.46
N PRO A 207 26.04 -2.14 17.25
CA PRO A 207 24.80 -1.50 16.78
C PRO A 207 23.60 -2.46 16.68
N GLN A 208 23.82 -3.77 16.74
CA GLN A 208 22.74 -4.74 16.70
C GLN A 208 21.93 -4.76 17.99
N LYS A 209 22.56 -4.49 19.15
CA LYS A 209 21.85 -4.50 20.43
C LYS A 209 20.79 -3.40 20.51
N ASP A 210 21.12 -2.20 20.07
CA ASP A 210 20.18 -1.06 20.08
C ASP A 210 18.95 -1.34 19.21
N VAL A 211 19.13 -2.03 18.07
CA VAL A 211 18.04 -2.46 17.20
C VAL A 211 17.15 -3.51 17.90
N TYR A 212 17.75 -4.47 18.60
CA TYR A 212 17.00 -5.48 19.35
C TYR A 212 16.24 -4.87 20.55
N ASP A 213 16.85 -3.94 21.27
CA ASP A 213 16.24 -3.26 22.41
C ASP A 213 15.04 -2.41 21.96
N GLN A 214 15.15 -1.69 20.83
CA GLN A 214 14.04 -0.96 20.22
C GLN A 214 12.92 -1.88 19.73
N ALA A 215 13.25 -3.00 19.09
CA ALA A 215 12.26 -3.99 18.66
C ALA A 215 11.51 -4.60 19.85
N LEU A 216 12.23 -4.89 20.96
CA LEU A 216 11.64 -5.36 22.21
C LEU A 216 10.72 -4.32 22.86
N GLU A 217 11.06 -3.04 22.82
CA GLU A 217 10.17 -1.97 23.30
C GLU A 217 8.91 -1.83 22.45
N GLN A 218 9.02 -1.93 21.13
CA GLN A 218 7.87 -1.87 20.22
C GLN A 218 6.90 -3.04 20.44
N LEU A 219 7.42 -4.25 20.67
CA LEU A 219 6.60 -5.41 21.03
C LEU A 219 5.88 -5.19 22.36
N LYS A 220 6.58 -4.72 23.41
CA LYS A 220 5.98 -4.43 24.72
C LYS A 220 4.85 -3.40 24.64
N ARG A 221 4.99 -2.38 23.78
CA ARG A 221 3.95 -1.35 23.55
C ARG A 221 2.76 -1.84 22.74
N LYS A 222 2.91 -2.91 21.95
CA LYS A 222 1.82 -3.47 21.14
C LYS A 222 0.96 -4.46 21.94
N ASP A 223 1.54 -5.05 22.98
CA ASP A 223 0.88 -5.97 23.91
C ASP A 223 0.32 -5.29 25.18
N SER A 224 0.40 -3.95 25.28
CA SER A 224 -0.22 -3.14 26.36
C SER A 224 -1.29 -2.20 25.83
#